data_AF-A2FNH0-F1
#
_entry.id   AF-A2FNH0-F1
#
_cell.length_a   1.000
_cell.length_b   1.000
_cell.length_c   1.000
_cell.angle_alpha   90.00
_cell.angle_beta   90.00
_cell.angle_gamma   90.00
#
_symmetry.space_group_name_H-M   'P 1'
#
loop_
_entity.id
_entity.type
_entity.pdbx_description
1 polymer ?
#
loop_
_entity_poly.entity_id
_entity_poly.type
_entity_poly.pdbx_seq_one_letter_code
_entity_poly.pdbx_strand_id
1 'polypeptide(L)'
;MKEERVANIINQLLSLVKYIHYKGFGLININPSTVYISSSDNVTVADYSFSASVGCNDRVKNIPEHFENLPPEYYKTGSYIASQADIWSIGLLTFTLLTGNHPFLGNTPSYDHTEYSLKNALSQPVRVPSYINTMPSNFIQRLLELEPTRRFSIDQCQSHA
;
A
#
# COMPACT_ATOMS: atom_id res chain seq x y z
N MET A 1 2.03 -3.47 16.10
CA MET A 1 2.23 -4.95 16.11
C MET A 1 3.73 -5.23 16.17
N LYS A 2 4.21 -6.41 16.65
CA LYS A 2 5.66 -6.71 16.61
C LYS A 2 6.15 -6.79 15.17
N GLU A 3 7.34 -6.24 14.89
CA GLU A 3 7.89 -6.16 13.52
C GLU A 3 8.01 -7.53 12.84
N GLU A 4 8.47 -8.56 13.54
CA GLU A 4 8.58 -9.93 13.02
C GLU A 4 7.23 -10.48 12.54
N ARG A 5 6.17 -10.25 13.31
CA ARG A 5 4.82 -10.66 12.95
C ARG A 5 4.33 -9.89 11.71
N VAL A 6 4.62 -8.59 11.64
CA VAL A 6 4.29 -7.78 10.45
C VAL A 6 5.05 -8.28 9.22
N ALA A 7 6.34 -8.59 9.34
CA ALA A 7 7.13 -9.14 8.24
C ALA A 7 6.52 -10.44 7.70
N ASN A 8 6.10 -11.36 8.59
CA ASN A 8 5.44 -12.60 8.18
C ASN A 8 4.11 -12.36 7.43
N ILE A 9 3.31 -11.40 7.89
CA ILE A 9 2.06 -11.00 7.23
C ILE A 9 2.35 -10.39 5.85
N ILE A 10 3.30 -9.46 5.78
CA ILE A 10 3.65 -8.76 4.53
C ILE A 10 4.26 -9.73 3.51
N ASN A 11 5.08 -10.69 3.92
CA ASN A 11 5.64 -11.71 3.03
C ASN A 11 4.57 -12.60 2.39
N GLN A 12 3.53 -12.98 3.14
CA GLN A 12 2.39 -13.71 2.60
C GLN A 12 1.63 -12.84 1.58
N LEU A 13 1.38 -11.57 1.91
CA LEU A 13 0.70 -10.65 1.02
C LEU A 13 1.50 -10.39 -0.27
N LEU A 14 2.81 -10.19 -0.19
CA LEU A 14 3.70 -10.05 -1.35
C LEU A 14 3.64 -11.28 -2.25
N SER A 15 3.60 -12.48 -1.67
CA SER A 15 3.48 -13.74 -2.42
C SER A 15 2.15 -13.83 -3.18
N LEU A 16 1.05 -13.44 -2.54
CA LEU A 16 -0.27 -13.37 -3.18
C LEU A 16 -0.27 -12.34 -4.32
N VAL A 17 0.20 -11.12 -4.07
CA VAL A 17 0.21 -10.04 -5.07
C VAL A 17 1.09 -10.41 -6.26
N LYS A 18 2.26 -11.00 -6.02
CA LYS A 18 3.12 -11.53 -7.09
C LYS A 18 2.40 -12.54 -7.97
N TYR A 19 1.65 -13.45 -7.37
CA TYR A 19 0.86 -14.43 -8.12
C TYR A 19 -0.23 -13.76 -8.97
N ILE A 20 -0.95 -12.77 -8.42
CA ILE A 20 -1.98 -12.03 -9.15
C ILE A 20 -1.38 -11.23 -10.32
N HIS A 21 -0.26 -10.54 -10.09
CA HIS A 21 0.48 -9.81 -11.12
C HIS A 21 0.98 -10.74 -12.22
N TYR A 22 1.49 -11.92 -11.87
CA TYR A 22 1.92 -12.96 -12.83
C TYR A 22 0.74 -13.46 -13.69
N LYS A 23 -0.47 -13.51 -13.14
CA LYS A 23 -1.69 -13.81 -13.90
C LYS A 23 -2.17 -12.65 -14.79
N GLY A 24 -1.48 -11.52 -14.76
CA GLY A 24 -1.75 -10.36 -15.60
C GLY A 24 -2.73 -9.36 -14.99
N PHE A 25 -3.06 -9.48 -13.70
CA PHE A 25 -4.08 -8.67 -13.03
C PHE A 25 -3.48 -7.78 -11.94
N GLY A 26 -4.12 -6.66 -11.64
CA GLY A 26 -3.86 -5.86 -10.44
C GLY A 26 -4.84 -6.20 -9.32
N LEU A 27 -4.44 -6.11 -8.06
CA LEU A 27 -5.33 -6.39 -6.92
C LEU A 27 -6.17 -5.16 -6.53
N ILE A 28 -5.57 -3.96 -6.57
CA ILE A 28 -6.10 -2.59 -6.49
C ILE A 28 -6.91 -2.20 -5.25
N ASN A 29 -7.25 -3.14 -4.36
CA ASN A 29 -8.04 -2.87 -3.16
C ASN A 29 -7.35 -3.36 -1.87
N ILE A 30 -6.02 -3.25 -1.78
CA ILE A 30 -5.27 -3.66 -0.57
C ILE A 30 -5.42 -2.58 0.51
N ASN A 31 -6.08 -2.91 1.62
CA ASN A 31 -6.19 -2.03 2.80
C ASN A 31 -6.56 -2.85 4.06
N PRO A 32 -6.58 -2.25 5.27
CA PRO A 32 -6.94 -2.98 6.49
C PRO A 32 -8.35 -3.58 6.52
N SER A 33 -9.29 -3.08 5.71
CA SER A 33 -10.66 -3.60 5.62
C SER A 33 -10.78 -4.82 4.70
N THR A 34 -9.82 -5.03 3.79
CA THR A 34 -9.85 -6.12 2.79
C THR A 34 -8.84 -7.23 3.07
N VAL A 35 -7.80 -6.95 3.86
CA VAL A 35 -6.77 -7.91 4.27
C VAL A 35 -7.11 -8.50 5.63
N TYR A 36 -7.53 -9.76 5.65
CA TYR A 36 -7.85 -10.52 6.84
C TYR A 36 -6.64 -11.30 7.32
N ILE A 37 -6.38 -11.21 8.63
CA ILE A 37 -5.31 -11.94 9.31
C ILE A 37 -5.98 -12.85 10.33
N SER A 38 -5.85 -14.16 10.14
CA SER A 38 -6.39 -15.15 11.07
C SER A 38 -5.63 -15.16 12.41
N SER A 39 -6.16 -15.86 13.42
CA SER A 39 -5.45 -16.08 14.69
C SER A 39 -4.14 -16.85 14.54
N SER A 40 -3.96 -17.57 13.44
CA SER A 40 -2.74 -18.28 13.07
C SER A 40 -1.85 -17.47 12.12
N ASP A 41 -2.08 -16.16 12.01
CA ASP A 41 -1.33 -15.23 11.14
C ASP A 41 -1.37 -15.55 9.63
N ASN A 42 -2.30 -16.40 9.20
CA ASN A 42 -2.57 -16.61 7.77
C ASN A 42 -3.29 -15.38 7.19
N VAL A 43 -2.79 -14.89 6.05
CA VAL A 43 -3.33 -13.74 5.33
C VAL A 43 -4.30 -14.20 4.25
N THR A 44 -5.46 -13.54 4.16
CA THR A 44 -6.43 -13.73 3.09
C THR A 44 -7.00 -12.38 2.66
N VAL A 45 -7.12 -12.15 1.36
CA VAL A 45 -7.80 -10.97 0.82
C VAL A 45 -9.22 -11.38 0.45
N ALA A 46 -10.23 -10.68 0.96
CA ALA A 46 -11.63 -11.10 0.78
C ALA A 46 -12.29 -10.55 -0.48
N ASP A 47 -11.82 -9.41 -1.00
CA ASP A 47 -12.46 -8.73 -2.11
C ASP A 47 -11.57 -8.74 -3.36
N TYR A 48 -11.85 -9.70 -4.24
CA TYR A 48 -11.24 -9.81 -5.56
C TYR A 48 -12.09 -9.18 -6.67
N SER A 49 -13.23 -8.57 -6.34
CA SER A 49 -14.22 -8.13 -7.34
C SER A 49 -13.64 -7.16 -8.39
N PHE A 50 -12.62 -6.40 -7.99
CA PHE A 50 -11.89 -5.48 -8.86
C PHE A 50 -10.71 -6.12 -9.61
N SER A 51 -10.14 -7.22 -9.09
CA SER A 51 -8.90 -7.79 -9.62
C SER A 51 -9.06 -8.48 -10.98
N ALA A 52 -10.22 -9.11 -11.24
CA ALA A 52 -10.45 -9.85 -12.48
C ALA A 52 -10.68 -8.96 -13.71
N SER A 53 -10.89 -7.65 -13.52
CA SER A 53 -11.27 -6.72 -14.59
C SER A 53 -10.19 -5.70 -14.95
N VAL A 54 -9.07 -5.68 -14.21
CA VAL A 54 -7.99 -4.70 -14.37
C VAL A 54 -6.67 -5.41 -14.63
N GLY A 55 -6.09 -5.19 -15.81
CA GLY A 55 -4.75 -5.67 -16.14
C GLY A 55 -3.70 -5.02 -15.22
N CYS A 56 -2.67 -5.78 -14.84
CA CYS A 56 -1.63 -5.31 -13.91
C CYS A 56 -0.91 -4.05 -14.40
N ASN A 57 -0.82 -3.84 -15.72
CA ASN A 57 -0.21 -2.67 -16.34
C ASN A 57 -1.23 -1.67 -16.89
N ASP A 58 -2.52 -1.90 -16.66
CA ASP A 58 -3.57 -1.00 -17.13
C ASP A 58 -3.59 0.28 -16.30
N ARG A 59 -4.01 1.37 -16.97
CA ARG A 59 -4.30 2.63 -16.29
C ARG A 59 -5.71 2.59 -15.73
N VAL A 60 -5.81 2.62 -14.42
CA VAL A 60 -7.08 2.74 -13.69
C VAL A 60 -7.42 4.21 -13.52
N LYS A 61 -8.66 4.59 -13.84
CA LYS A 61 -9.18 5.97 -13.71
C LYS A 61 -10.32 6.11 -12.69
N ASN A 62 -10.93 5.00 -12.30
CA ASN A 62 -12.02 5.02 -11.33
C ASN A 62 -11.47 5.43 -9.96
N ILE A 63 -12.29 6.11 -9.17
CA ILE A 63 -11.97 6.47 -7.79
C ILE A 63 -12.38 5.28 -6.92
N PRO A 64 -11.45 4.51 -6.34
CA PRO A 64 -11.78 3.64 -5.21
C PRO A 64 -12.56 4.37 -4.14
N GLU A 65 -13.44 3.65 -3.45
CA GLU A 65 -14.24 4.16 -2.32
C GLU A 65 -13.36 4.76 -1.19
N HIS A 66 -12.07 4.39 -1.17
CA HIS A 66 -11.06 4.82 -0.21
C HIS A 66 -10.02 5.74 -0.85
N PHE A 67 -10.35 7.02 -0.98
CA PHE A 67 -9.43 8.00 -1.58
C PHE A 67 -8.12 8.12 -0.80
N GLU A 68 -8.11 7.87 0.50
CA GLU A 68 -6.92 7.89 1.36
C GLU A 68 -5.85 6.88 0.99
N ASN A 69 -6.23 5.78 0.32
CA ASN A 69 -5.30 4.73 -0.09
C ASN A 69 -4.73 4.96 -1.50
N LEU A 70 -5.15 6.03 -2.19
CA LEU A 70 -4.74 6.29 -3.56
C LEU A 70 -3.27 6.74 -3.64
N PRO A 71 -2.55 6.29 -4.67
CA PRO A 71 -1.16 6.70 -4.85
C PRO A 71 -1.09 8.15 -5.37
N PRO A 72 0.02 8.87 -5.10
CA PRO A 72 0.18 10.30 -5.38
C PRO A 72 -0.04 10.70 -6.85
N GLU A 73 0.33 9.83 -7.80
CA GLU A 73 0.16 10.05 -9.24
C GLU A 73 -1.31 10.16 -9.68
N TYR A 74 -2.24 9.62 -8.90
CA TYR A 74 -3.67 9.76 -9.14
C TYR A 74 -4.10 11.22 -9.01
N TYR A 75 -3.69 11.91 -7.94
CA TYR A 75 -4.02 13.32 -7.71
C TYR A 75 -3.36 14.29 -8.70
N LYS A 76 -2.36 13.81 -9.45
CA LYS A 76 -1.69 14.56 -10.53
C LYS A 76 -2.35 14.31 -11.88
N THR A 77 -2.75 13.07 -12.19
CA THR A 77 -3.12 12.64 -13.55
C THR A 77 -4.55 12.12 -13.71
N GLY A 78 -5.27 11.92 -12.61
CA GLY A 78 -6.57 11.23 -12.58
C GLY A 78 -6.48 9.73 -12.88
N SER A 79 -5.27 9.13 -12.84
CA SER A 79 -5.08 7.71 -13.09
C SER A 79 -3.83 7.15 -12.40
N TYR A 80 -3.76 5.82 -12.26
CA TYR A 80 -2.56 5.11 -11.79
C TYR A 80 -2.41 3.77 -12.51
N ILE A 81 -1.21 3.18 -12.44
CA ILE A 81 -0.95 1.83 -12.92
C ILE A 81 -1.25 0.84 -11.79
N ALA A 82 -2.04 -0.19 -12.08
CA ALA A 82 -2.55 -1.11 -11.05
C ALA A 82 -1.44 -1.77 -10.23
N SER A 83 -0.39 -2.30 -10.88
CA SER A 83 0.75 -2.93 -10.21
C SER A 83 1.49 -1.97 -9.27
N GLN A 84 1.69 -0.71 -9.68
CA GLN A 84 2.35 0.30 -8.87
C GLN A 84 1.49 0.79 -7.70
N ALA A 85 0.16 0.75 -7.85
CA ALA A 85 -0.77 1.04 -6.78
C ALA A 85 -0.79 -0.07 -5.73
N ASP A 86 -0.71 -1.35 -6.14
CA ASP A 86 -0.60 -2.46 -5.20
C ASP A 86 0.63 -2.34 -4.29
N ILE A 87 1.79 -2.00 -4.87
CA ILE A 87 3.02 -1.77 -4.09
C ILE A 87 2.84 -0.62 -3.09
N TRP A 88 2.23 0.49 -3.53
CA TRP A 88 1.93 1.63 -2.67
C TRP A 88 1.03 1.22 -1.49
N SER A 89 -0.07 0.52 -1.78
CA SER A 89 -1.02 0.05 -0.77
C SER A 89 -0.39 -0.93 0.24
N ILE A 90 0.52 -1.79 -0.19
CA ILE A 90 1.31 -2.65 0.73
C ILE A 90 2.17 -1.78 1.65
N GLY A 91 2.74 -0.68 1.14
CA GLY A 91 3.49 0.29 1.95
C GLY A 91 2.63 0.95 3.03
N LEU A 92 1.42 1.41 2.66
CA LEU A 92 0.45 1.99 3.60
C LEU A 92 0.07 0.98 4.69
N LEU A 93 -0.24 -0.26 4.28
CA LEU A 93 -0.63 -1.32 5.19
C LEU A 93 0.53 -1.67 6.14
N THR A 94 1.75 -1.79 5.63
CA THR A 94 2.95 -2.08 6.45
C THR A 94 3.15 -1.01 7.53
N PHE A 95 3.07 0.27 7.12
CA PHE A 95 3.14 1.40 8.07
C PHE A 95 2.03 1.33 9.11
N THR A 96 0.80 1.03 8.68
CA THR A 96 -0.38 0.95 9.55
C THR A 96 -0.26 -0.18 10.57
N LEU A 97 0.20 -1.37 10.16
CA LEU A 97 0.37 -2.51 11.07
C LEU A 97 1.45 -2.26 12.13
N LEU A 98 2.49 -1.50 11.77
CA LEU A 98 3.59 -1.16 12.67
C LEU A 98 3.22 -0.04 13.65
N THR A 99 2.57 1.02 13.16
CA THR A 99 2.35 2.26 13.92
C THR A 99 0.93 2.39 14.48
N GLY A 100 -0.03 1.65 13.93
CA GLY A 100 -1.47 1.82 14.21
C GLY A 100 -2.11 3.04 13.54
N ASN A 101 -1.36 3.80 12.73
CA ASN A 101 -1.83 5.05 12.12
C ASN A 101 -1.62 5.02 10.61
N HIS A 102 -2.40 5.83 9.87
CA HIS A 102 -2.17 6.03 8.45
C HIS A 102 -1.03 7.05 8.23
N PRO A 103 -0.09 6.84 7.30
CA PRO A 103 1.10 7.70 7.18
C PRO A 103 0.81 9.13 6.72
N PHE A 104 -0.32 9.36 6.06
CA PHE A 104 -0.68 10.66 5.47
C PHE A 104 -1.98 11.27 6.03
N LEU A 105 -2.70 10.53 6.88
CA LEU A 105 -3.84 11.07 7.63
C LEU A 105 -3.34 11.25 9.06
N GLY A 106 -3.16 12.50 9.48
CA GLY A 106 -2.66 12.80 10.83
C GLY A 106 -3.55 12.19 11.92
N ASN A 107 -3.08 12.26 13.17
CA ASN A 107 -3.81 11.71 14.32
C ASN A 107 -5.00 12.60 14.79
N THR A 108 -5.31 13.68 14.08
CA THR A 108 -6.32 14.66 14.48
C THR A 108 -7.71 14.25 13.98
N PRO A 109 -8.71 14.09 14.86
CA PRO A 109 -10.06 13.79 14.44
C PRO A 109 -10.67 14.96 13.66
N SER A 110 -11.23 14.62 12.49
CA SER A 110 -12.51 15.11 11.94
C SER A 110 -12.62 16.37 11.06
N TYR A 111 -11.63 17.25 10.87
CA TYR A 111 -11.82 18.40 9.94
C TYR A 111 -10.85 18.51 8.75
N ASP A 112 -9.67 17.88 8.80
CA ASP A 112 -8.64 18.04 7.75
C ASP A 112 -8.39 16.79 6.90
N HIS A 113 -9.20 15.72 7.01
CA HIS A 113 -9.06 14.52 6.16
C HIS A 113 -9.71 14.71 4.79
N THR A 114 -9.47 15.87 4.19
CA THR A 114 -9.94 16.19 2.83
C THR A 114 -8.96 15.65 1.80
N GLU A 115 -9.47 15.44 0.58
CA GLU A 115 -8.64 15.14 -0.59
C GLU A 115 -7.50 16.15 -0.77
N TYR A 116 -7.76 17.43 -0.49
CA TYR A 116 -6.79 18.52 -0.58
C TYR A 116 -5.64 18.36 0.42
N SER A 117 -5.95 18.06 1.68
CA SER A 117 -4.94 17.85 2.72
C SER A 117 -4.09 16.62 2.43
N LEU A 118 -4.70 15.53 1.96
CA LEU A 118 -3.97 14.34 1.50
C LEU A 118 -3.05 14.66 0.33
N LYS A 119 -3.55 15.39 -0.69
CA LYS A 119 -2.73 15.81 -1.82
C LYS A 119 -1.51 16.63 -1.39
N ASN A 120 -1.68 17.50 -0.39
CA ASN A 120 -0.57 18.26 0.19
C ASN A 120 0.40 17.36 0.96
N ALA A 121 -0.09 16.41 1.77
CA ALA A 121 0.76 15.46 2.49
C ALA A 121 1.57 14.59 1.52
N LEU A 122 0.95 14.16 0.42
CA LEU A 122 1.54 13.38 -0.67
C LEU A 122 2.49 14.19 -1.58
N SER A 123 2.74 15.46 -1.26
CA SER A 123 3.82 16.24 -1.87
C SER A 123 5.17 16.04 -1.18
N GLN A 124 5.19 15.38 -0.02
CA GLN A 124 6.38 15.14 0.79
C GLN A 124 6.63 13.64 0.97
N PRO A 125 7.90 13.20 1.09
CA PRO A 125 8.23 11.81 1.40
C PRO A 125 7.61 11.37 2.73
N VAL A 126 7.27 10.08 2.83
CA VAL A 126 6.75 9.49 4.07
C VAL A 126 7.72 9.70 5.23
N ARG A 127 7.19 10.02 6.41
CA ARG A 127 7.95 10.13 7.65
C ARG A 127 7.69 8.91 8.51
N VAL A 128 8.70 8.04 8.64
CA VAL A 128 8.62 6.87 9.51
C VAL A 128 9.06 7.25 10.93
N PRO A 129 8.30 6.89 11.99
CA PRO A 129 8.69 7.19 13.36
C PRO A 129 10.01 6.54 13.76
N SER A 130 10.80 7.23 14.60
CA SER A 130 12.14 6.78 15.01
C SER A 130 12.15 5.51 15.87
N TYR A 131 11.01 5.08 16.40
CA TYR A 131 10.87 3.83 17.15
C TYR A 131 10.74 2.59 16.25
N ILE A 132 10.59 2.76 14.94
CA ILE A 132 10.61 1.66 13.97
C ILE A 132 12.06 1.40 13.56
N ASN A 133 12.45 0.13 13.49
CA ASN A 133 13.82 -0.23 13.13
C ASN A 133 14.17 0.19 11.70
N THR A 134 15.47 0.23 11.42
CA THR A 134 16.00 0.70 10.12
C THR A 134 15.48 -0.12 8.95
N MET A 135 15.35 -1.45 9.10
CA MET A 135 14.96 -2.32 7.98
C MET A 135 13.49 -2.11 7.56
N PRO A 136 12.50 -2.21 8.46
CA PRO A 136 11.11 -1.89 8.10
C PRO A 136 10.93 -0.43 7.65
N SER A 137 11.68 0.51 8.25
CA SER A 137 11.67 1.92 7.82
C SER A 137 12.13 2.07 6.37
N ASN A 138 13.22 1.41 5.99
CA ASN A 138 13.71 1.43 4.62
C ASN A 138 12.72 0.78 3.66
N PHE A 139 12.13 -0.35 4.04
CA PHE A 139 11.10 -1.01 3.24
C PHE A 139 9.92 -0.08 2.96
N ILE A 140 9.34 0.53 3.99
CA ILE A 140 8.23 1.48 3.86
C ILE A 140 8.59 2.64 2.93
N GLN A 141 9.77 3.24 3.09
CA GLN A 141 10.22 4.35 2.25
C GLN A 141 10.32 3.97 0.77
N ARG A 142 10.75 2.73 0.48
CA ARG A 142 10.87 2.22 -0.90
C ARG A 142 9.53 1.90 -1.54
N LEU A 143 8.53 1.48 -0.77
CA LEU A 143 7.17 1.22 -1.26
C LEU A 143 6.37 2.51 -1.42
N LEU A 144 6.61 3.50 -0.55
CA LEU A 144 5.93 4.80 -0.53
C LEU A 144 6.73 5.90 -1.24
N GLU A 145 7.54 5.55 -2.24
CA GLU A 145 8.13 6.52 -3.14
C GLU A 145 7.02 7.27 -3.92
N LEU A 146 7.14 8.60 -3.97
CA LEU A 146 6.14 9.44 -4.62
C LEU A 146 6.10 9.27 -6.14
N GLU A 147 7.27 9.02 -6.73
CA GLU A 147 7.39 8.72 -8.15
C GLU A 147 7.22 7.21 -8.37
N PRO A 148 6.19 6.75 -9.10
CA PRO A 148 5.87 5.33 -9.19
C PRO A 148 7.01 4.50 -9.78
N THR A 149 7.79 5.07 -10.70
CA THR A 149 8.95 4.40 -11.31
C THR A 149 10.13 4.19 -10.37
N ARG A 150 10.14 4.84 -9.20
CA ARG A 150 11.17 4.66 -8.16
C ARG A 150 10.75 3.69 -7.07
N ARG A 151 9.46 3.30 -7.02
CA ARG A 151 8.98 2.28 -6.09
C ARG A 151 9.64 0.96 -6.40
N PHE A 152 9.81 0.14 -5.38
CA PHE A 152 10.18 -1.25 -5.58
C PHE A 152 9.17 -1.98 -6.46
N SER A 153 9.69 -2.85 -7.33
CA SER A 153 8.91 -3.92 -7.93
C SER A 153 8.58 -4.99 -6.89
N ILE A 154 7.59 -5.85 -7.19
CA ILE A 154 7.21 -6.95 -6.30
C ILE A 154 8.39 -7.89 -6.00
N ASP A 155 9.28 -8.11 -6.97
CA ASP A 155 10.48 -8.95 -6.80
C ASP A 155 11.52 -8.30 -5.88
N GLN A 156 11.69 -6.98 -5.98
CA GLN A 156 12.56 -6.22 -5.07
C GLN A 156 12.01 -6.24 -3.65
N CYS A 157 10.68 -6.13 -3.48
CA CYS A 157 10.04 -6.25 -2.16
C CYS A 157 10.31 -7.61 -1.52
N GLN A 158 10.16 -8.71 -2.27
CA GLN A 158 10.40 -10.07 -1.75
C GLN A 158 11.87 -10.34 -1.42
N SER A 159 12.79 -9.63 -2.08
CA SER A 159 14.23 -9.80 -1.88
C SER A 159 14.79 -8.86 -0.80
N HIS A 160 13.96 -8.02 -0.20
CA HIS A 160 14.35 -7.08 0.85
C HIS A 160 14.39 -7.81 2.20
N ALA A 161 15.58 -7.86 2.83
CA ALA A 161 15.87 -8.69 4.00
C ALA A 161 16.10 -7.87 5.28
#